data_AF-W2ZUS6-F1
#
_entry.id   AF-W2ZUS6-F1
#
_cell.length_a   1.000
_cell.length_b   1.000
_cell.length_c   1.000
_cell.angle_alpha   90.00
_cell.angle_beta   90.00
_cell.angle_gamma   90.00
#
_symmetry.space_group_name_H-M   'P 1'
#
loop_
_entity.id
_entity.type
_entity.pdbx_description
1 polymer ?
#
loop_
_entity_poly.entity_id
_entity_poly.type
_entity_poly.pdbx_seq_one_letter_code
_entity_poly.pdbx_strand_id
1 'polypeptide(L)'
;MPFVSKGTGRRSHSKVWSTGCSARVCLRPSGNGFHLVVSASGAHDHALTEHQWYSYAENRRIEDPQLREDVAVLSKAGAKPRGILSYLRAKTGKLMLLKDVHNLIHGVKKTFRGGRTDAERAIAVLDEFIESATGNTAECIVDSETNVIRVVTFQSARQKRLFAAFPEVVLVDSTHGTNVNRYRLFSFAVHDVFGLGQYVQHALVQTEEKANLALSVDAFKRNNPQWSKIEVVMTGKAMHEKEVLHDAWPNARQLLCRWHVETWLKKQCSRLGGVGRAETTKLKVIMKGIVSAESQEKYDDLKDSLLETTRKTTYT
;
A
#
# COMPACT_ATOMS: atom_id res chain seq x y z
N MET A 1 29.72 1.99 -28.67
CA MET A 1 28.36 2.39 -29.08
C MET A 1 27.99 3.66 -28.31
N PRO A 2 27.77 4.82 -28.95
CA PRO A 2 27.37 6.02 -28.24
C PRO A 2 25.93 5.88 -27.73
N PHE A 3 25.68 6.41 -26.53
CA PHE A 3 24.41 6.34 -25.83
C PHE A 3 23.29 7.02 -26.63
N VAL A 4 22.24 6.26 -26.97
CA VAL A 4 21.04 6.78 -27.64
C VAL A 4 20.01 7.16 -26.57
N SER A 5 19.77 8.46 -26.41
CA SER A 5 18.72 8.99 -25.53
C SER A 5 17.34 8.51 -26.01
N LYS A 6 16.60 7.81 -25.13
CA LYS A 6 15.23 7.34 -25.40
C LYS A 6 14.13 8.34 -25.00
N GLY A 7 14.49 9.58 -24.65
CA GLY A 7 13.53 10.60 -24.23
C GLY A 7 13.30 11.66 -25.32
N THR A 8 12.06 11.84 -25.76
CA THR A 8 11.65 12.93 -26.67
C THR A 8 11.23 14.22 -25.92
N GLY A 9 11.19 14.18 -24.59
CA GLY A 9 10.72 15.31 -23.77
C GLY A 9 11.85 16.18 -23.24
N ARG A 10 11.79 17.49 -23.51
CA ARG A 10 12.40 18.50 -22.61
C ARG A 10 11.81 18.28 -21.21
N ARG A 11 12.62 17.91 -20.22
CA ARG A 11 12.16 17.86 -18.84
C ARG A 11 11.82 19.28 -18.41
N SER A 12 10.54 19.59 -18.27
CA SER A 12 10.12 20.84 -17.63
C SER A 12 10.38 20.70 -16.13
N HIS A 13 11.47 21.29 -15.65
CA HIS A 13 11.63 21.54 -14.23
C HIS A 13 10.73 22.72 -13.87
N SER A 14 9.43 22.47 -13.66
CA SER A 14 8.44 23.48 -13.26
C SER A 14 8.64 24.02 -11.83
N LYS A 15 9.70 23.60 -11.12
CA LYS A 15 9.95 23.91 -9.71
C LYS A 15 11.20 24.76 -9.44
N VAL A 16 11.84 25.30 -10.47
CA VAL A 16 12.76 26.43 -10.27
C VAL A 16 12.01 27.65 -10.75
N TRP A 17 11.74 28.57 -9.83
CA TRP A 17 11.03 29.81 -10.13
C TRP A 17 11.86 30.59 -11.15
N SER A 18 11.47 30.49 -12.42
CA SER A 18 12.11 31.19 -13.51
C SER A 18 11.96 32.69 -13.25
N THR A 19 13.07 33.41 -13.13
CA THR A 19 13.11 34.87 -13.06
C THR A 19 12.73 35.52 -14.41
N GLY A 20 12.40 34.72 -15.43
CA GLY A 20 12.17 35.20 -16.79
C GLY A 20 13.46 35.61 -17.50
N CYS A 21 14.62 35.29 -16.93
CA CYS A 21 15.93 35.71 -17.40
C CYS A 21 16.14 35.45 -18.90
N SER A 22 16.57 36.48 -19.64
CA SER A 22 16.84 36.36 -21.08
C SER A 22 18.17 35.66 -21.41
N ALA A 23 19.09 35.56 -20.46
CA ALA A 23 20.35 34.82 -20.62
C ALA A 23 20.11 33.31 -20.88
N ARG A 24 20.82 32.76 -21.85
CA ARG A 24 20.73 31.35 -22.25
C ARG A 24 22.11 30.71 -22.24
N VAL A 25 22.20 29.54 -21.61
CA VAL A 25 23.37 28.67 -21.68
C VAL A 25 22.98 27.40 -22.41
N CYS A 26 23.65 27.13 -23.53
CA CYS A 26 23.50 25.93 -24.33
C CYS A 26 24.72 25.04 -24.17
N LEU A 27 24.49 23.76 -23.88
CA LEU A 27 25.51 22.72 -23.83
C LEU A 27 25.28 21.77 -25.00
N ARG A 28 26.28 21.58 -25.86
CA ARG A 28 26.22 20.63 -26.97
C ARG A 28 27.44 19.71 -26.93
N PRO A 29 27.29 18.39 -27.12
CA PRO A 29 28.43 17.49 -27.26
C PRO A 29 29.21 17.82 -28.54
N SER A 30 30.55 17.72 -28.51
CA SER A 30 31.41 17.97 -29.67
C SER A 30 32.62 17.03 -29.69
N GLY A 31 32.97 16.55 -30.89
CA GLY A 31 34.18 15.75 -31.15
C GLY A 31 34.11 14.27 -30.74
N ASN A 32 35.18 13.53 -31.03
CA ASN A 32 35.39 12.16 -30.51
C ASN A 32 35.94 12.24 -29.08
N GLY A 33 35.06 12.09 -28.09
CA GLY A 33 35.39 12.14 -26.66
C GLY A 33 34.21 12.61 -25.81
N PHE A 34 34.41 12.78 -24.50
CA PHE A 34 33.41 13.33 -23.57
C PHE A 34 33.59 14.85 -23.42
N HIS A 35 33.52 15.59 -24.52
CA HIS A 35 33.64 17.06 -24.49
C HIS A 35 32.27 17.73 -24.72
N LEU A 36 31.97 18.73 -23.89
CA LEU A 36 30.81 19.60 -24.04
C LEU A 36 31.28 20.98 -24.48
N VAL A 37 30.74 21.46 -25.59
CA VAL A 37 30.84 22.86 -26.00
C VAL A 37 29.77 23.64 -25.28
N VAL A 38 30.21 24.63 -24.51
CA VAL A 38 29.35 25.57 -23.81
C VAL A 38 29.24 26.84 -24.66
N SER A 39 28.03 27.24 -25.03
CA SER A 39 27.77 28.55 -25.59
C SER A 39 26.78 29.30 -24.70
N ALA A 40 27.13 30.53 -24.33
CA ALA A 40 26.26 31.42 -23.58
C ALA A 40 25.89 32.61 -24.46
N SER A 41 24.62 33.04 -24.39
CA SER A 41 24.14 34.24 -25.07
C SER A 41 23.18 35.04 -24.18
N GLY A 42 23.13 36.35 -24.38
CA GLY A 42 22.37 37.27 -23.54
C GLY A 42 23.13 37.70 -22.27
N ALA A 43 22.49 38.56 -21.48
CA ALA A 43 22.98 39.03 -20.18
C ALA A 43 21.88 38.79 -19.12
N HIS A 44 22.28 38.68 -17.85
CA HIS A 44 21.30 38.64 -16.76
C HIS A 44 20.61 39.99 -16.65
N ASP A 45 19.28 40.01 -16.79
CA ASP A 45 18.41 41.19 -16.78
C ASP A 45 17.58 41.29 -15.49
N HIS A 46 18.04 40.63 -14.43
CA HIS A 46 17.43 40.66 -13.11
C HIS A 46 18.50 40.90 -12.02
N ALA A 47 18.13 41.67 -10.98
CA ALA A 47 18.97 41.84 -9.82
C ALA A 47 19.02 40.54 -8.98
N LEU A 48 20.18 40.23 -8.42
CA LEU A 48 20.32 39.18 -7.40
C LEU A 48 19.78 39.73 -6.08
N THR A 49 18.63 39.22 -5.63
CA THR A 49 18.06 39.59 -4.34
C THR A 49 18.34 38.50 -3.31
N GLU A 50 18.42 38.89 -2.03
CA GLU A 50 18.56 37.95 -0.91
C GLU A 50 17.42 36.92 -0.90
N HIS A 51 16.20 37.35 -1.23
CA HIS A 51 15.04 36.47 -1.39
C HIS A 51 15.25 35.42 -2.49
N GLN A 52 15.80 35.80 -3.65
CA GLN A 52 16.12 34.85 -4.71
C GLN A 52 17.25 33.91 -4.30
N TRP A 53 18.27 34.41 -3.61
CA TRP A 53 19.36 33.59 -3.09
C TRP A 53 18.85 32.47 -2.18
N TYR A 54 17.99 32.77 -1.22
CA TYR A 54 17.41 31.77 -0.32
C TYR A 54 16.31 30.92 -0.97
N SER A 55 15.77 31.29 -2.13
CA SER A 55 14.81 30.44 -2.83
C SER A 55 15.44 29.12 -3.30
N TYR A 56 16.72 29.15 -3.68
CA TYR A 56 17.49 27.99 -4.10
C TYR A 56 17.69 26.99 -2.96
N ALA A 57 17.34 25.73 -3.22
CA ALA A 57 17.43 24.67 -2.21
C ALA A 57 18.88 24.38 -1.79
N GLU A 58 19.85 24.60 -2.67
CA GLU A 58 21.29 24.46 -2.40
C GLU A 58 21.73 25.44 -1.30
N ASN A 59 21.31 26.69 -1.40
CA ASN A 59 21.67 27.73 -0.43
C ASN A 59 21.01 27.52 0.94
N ARG A 60 19.81 26.92 0.98
CA ARG A 60 19.12 26.53 2.22
C ARG A 60 19.59 25.20 2.81
N ARG A 61 20.32 24.39 2.06
CA ARG A 61 20.74 23.05 2.50
C ARG A 61 21.73 23.14 3.66
N ILE A 62 21.59 22.24 4.63
CA ILE A 62 22.58 22.02 5.68
C ILE A 62 23.54 20.93 5.21
N GLU A 63 24.82 21.29 5.10
CA GLU A 63 25.90 20.36 4.74
C GLU A 63 26.79 20.01 5.93
N ASP A 64 26.78 20.85 6.97
CA ASP A 64 27.50 20.64 8.23
C ASP A 64 27.12 19.29 8.88
N PRO A 65 28.06 18.34 8.99
CA PRO A 65 27.84 17.04 9.61
C PRO A 65 27.34 17.12 11.05
N GLN A 66 27.83 18.08 11.84
CA GLN A 66 27.49 18.20 13.27
C GLN A 66 26.02 18.62 13.44
N LEU A 67 25.57 19.60 12.64
CA LEU A 67 24.16 20.02 12.68
C LEU A 67 23.21 18.92 12.19
N ARG A 68 23.67 18.05 11.29
CA ARG A 68 22.87 16.87 10.87
C ARG A 68 22.74 15.86 12.00
N GLU A 69 23.79 15.67 12.79
CA GLU A 69 23.76 14.83 13.98
C GLU A 69 22.88 15.43 15.09
N ASP A 70 22.96 16.74 15.33
CA ASP A 70 22.08 17.43 16.28
C ASP A 70 20.60 17.26 15.91
N VAL A 71 20.27 17.36 14.62
CA VAL A 71 18.91 17.12 14.12
C VAL A 71 18.48 15.67 14.36
N ALA A 72 19.39 14.72 14.25
CA ALA A 72 19.11 13.33 14.59
C ALA A 72 18.77 13.16 16.08
N VAL A 73 19.59 13.75 16.95
CA VAL A 73 19.40 13.70 18.40
C VAL A 73 18.09 14.37 18.80
N LEU A 74 17.83 15.58 18.29
CA LEU A 74 16.60 16.32 18.57
C LEU A 74 15.36 15.58 18.06
N SER A 75 15.43 15.01 16.84
CA SER A 75 14.34 14.19 16.31
C SER A 75 14.13 12.94 17.15
N LYS A 76 15.20 12.28 17.60
CA LYS A 76 15.12 11.09 18.47
C LYS A 76 14.55 11.42 19.86
N ALA A 77 14.81 12.62 20.35
CA ALA A 77 14.26 13.15 21.60
C ALA A 77 12.80 13.65 21.48
N GLY A 78 12.14 13.45 20.32
CA GLY A 78 10.74 13.83 20.12
C GLY A 78 10.52 15.32 19.84
N ALA A 79 11.56 16.09 19.50
CA ALA A 79 11.41 17.49 19.17
C ALA A 79 10.55 17.68 17.91
N LYS A 80 9.54 18.55 17.99
CA LYS A 80 8.64 18.83 16.86
C LYS A 80 9.43 19.49 15.70
N PRO A 81 9.11 19.20 14.42
CA PRO A 81 9.80 19.79 13.26
C PRO A 81 9.88 21.32 13.25
N ARG A 82 8.88 22.01 13.81
CA ARG A 82 8.91 23.48 13.97
C ARG A 82 9.97 23.94 14.98
N GLY A 83 10.18 23.20 16.06
CA GLY A 83 11.22 23.48 17.04
C GLY A 83 12.62 23.25 16.44
N ILE A 84 12.79 22.15 15.71
CA ILE A 84 14.02 21.85 14.97
C ILE A 84 14.32 22.95 13.93
N LEU A 85 13.29 23.42 13.20
CA LEU A 85 13.44 24.55 12.28
C LEU A 85 13.96 25.82 12.99
N SER A 86 13.41 26.14 14.16
CA SER A 86 13.85 27.31 14.94
C SER A 86 15.30 27.16 15.40
N TYR A 87 15.69 25.98 15.87
CA TYR A 87 17.06 25.67 16.25
C TYR A 87 18.03 25.89 15.09
N LEU A 88 17.71 25.33 13.93
CA LEU A 88 18.55 25.41 12.74
C LEU A 88 18.68 26.84 12.21
N ARG A 89 17.60 27.63 12.23
CA ARG A 89 17.64 29.05 11.86
C ARG A 89 18.53 29.85 12.81
N ALA A 90 18.41 29.62 14.12
CA ALA A 90 19.24 30.30 15.11
C ALA A 90 20.74 29.96 14.97
N LYS A 91 21.06 28.69 14.67
CA LYS A 91 22.45 28.23 14.49
C LYS A 91 23.09 28.65 13.17
N THR A 92 22.31 28.72 12.08
CA THR A 92 22.87 28.88 10.72
C THR A 92 22.56 30.23 10.07
N GLY A 93 21.58 30.98 10.58
CA GLY A 93 21.05 32.18 9.94
C GLY A 93 20.30 31.92 8.62
N LYS A 94 20.23 30.67 8.13
CA LYS A 94 19.62 30.35 6.83
C LYS A 94 18.09 30.43 6.91
N LEU A 95 17.45 30.99 5.88
CA LEU A 95 15.99 31.03 5.73
C LEU A 95 15.42 29.68 5.28
N MET A 96 15.60 28.65 6.10
CA MET A 96 15.10 27.30 5.83
C MET A 96 13.57 27.25 5.86
N LEU A 97 13.00 26.35 5.07
CA LEU A 97 11.58 26.02 5.08
C LEU A 97 11.34 24.77 5.94
N LEU A 98 10.11 24.62 6.45
CA LEU A 98 9.72 23.42 7.19
C LEU A 98 9.92 22.13 6.38
N LYS A 99 9.74 22.22 5.06
CA LYS A 99 10.00 21.12 4.13
C LYS A 99 11.47 20.68 4.13
N ASP A 100 12.42 21.60 4.32
CA ASP A 100 13.84 21.25 4.37
C ASP A 100 14.15 20.43 5.62
N VAL A 101 13.50 20.77 6.74
CA VAL A 101 13.60 20.02 7.99
C VAL A 101 13.00 18.63 7.85
N HIS A 102 11.82 18.50 7.22
CA HIS A 102 11.25 17.18 6.94
C HIS A 102 12.17 16.32 6.05
N ASN A 103 12.75 16.92 5.00
CA ASN A 103 13.70 16.21 4.13
C ASN A 103 14.97 15.81 4.89
N LEU A 104 15.45 16.67 5.79
CA LEU A 104 16.64 16.41 6.59
C LEU A 104 16.39 15.29 7.59
N ILE A 105 15.30 15.35 8.35
CA ILE A 105 14.86 14.28 9.25
C ILE A 105 14.70 12.97 8.47
N HIS A 106 14.11 13.01 7.28
CA HIS A 106 13.96 11.82 6.45
C HIS A 106 15.31 11.27 5.97
N GLY A 107 16.25 12.13 5.58
CA GLY A 107 17.60 11.74 5.17
C GLY A 107 18.39 11.12 6.33
N VAL A 108 18.29 11.72 7.51
CA VAL A 108 18.86 11.22 8.76
C VAL A 108 18.22 9.87 9.13
N LYS A 109 16.89 9.76 9.14
CA LYS A 109 16.19 8.47 9.33
C LYS A 109 16.67 7.40 8.35
N LYS A 110 17.05 7.77 7.11
CA LYS A 110 17.60 6.84 6.12
C LYS A 110 19.01 6.36 6.46
N THR A 111 19.88 7.22 6.99
CA THR A 111 21.23 6.82 7.44
C THR A 111 21.16 5.94 8.69
N PHE A 112 20.24 6.21 9.63
CA PHE A 112 19.99 5.35 10.80
C PHE A 112 19.36 3.98 10.48
N ARG A 113 18.82 3.79 9.27
CA ARG A 113 18.26 2.51 8.82
C ARG A 113 19.33 1.52 8.34
N GLY A 114 20.57 1.96 8.10
CA GLY A 114 21.69 1.08 7.81
C GLY A 114 22.17 0.39 9.09
N GLY A 115 21.65 -0.81 9.37
CA GLY A 115 22.03 -1.61 10.54
C GLY A 115 20.85 -2.10 11.39
N ARG A 116 19.64 -1.56 11.18
CA ARG A 116 18.43 -2.03 11.86
C ARG A 116 17.89 -3.31 11.25
N THR A 117 17.41 -4.22 12.07
CA THR A 117 16.66 -5.40 11.61
C THR A 117 15.36 -4.98 10.92
N ASP A 118 14.79 -5.87 10.10
CA ASP A 118 13.50 -5.62 9.44
C ASP A 118 12.39 -5.30 10.45
N ALA A 119 12.42 -5.96 11.61
CA ALA A 119 11.47 -5.75 12.70
C ALA A 119 11.58 -4.33 13.28
N GLU A 120 12.79 -3.86 13.59
CA GLU A 120 13.01 -2.51 14.11
C GLU A 120 12.60 -1.42 13.12
N ARG A 121 12.80 -1.67 11.81
CA ARG A 121 12.33 -0.75 10.77
C ARG A 121 10.81 -0.76 10.67
N ALA A 122 10.17 -1.93 10.79
CA ALA A 122 8.72 -2.04 10.80
C ALA A 122 8.11 -1.31 12.00
N ILE A 123 8.62 -1.54 13.22
CA ILE A 123 8.15 -0.87 14.45
C ILE A 123 8.22 0.65 14.28
N ALA A 124 9.36 1.19 13.83
CA ALA A 124 9.49 2.63 13.63
C ALA A 124 8.49 3.22 12.60
N VAL A 125 8.09 2.44 11.59
CA VAL A 125 7.05 2.85 10.62
C VAL A 125 5.66 2.79 11.25
N LEU A 126 5.39 1.82 12.12
CA LEU A 126 4.12 1.69 12.84
C LEU A 126 3.96 2.79 13.90
N ASP A 127 5.03 3.15 14.61
CA ASP A 127 5.03 4.27 15.55
C ASP A 127 4.74 5.58 14.81
N GLU A 128 5.43 5.84 13.69
CA GLU A 128 5.15 7.01 12.84
C GLU A 128 3.71 7.01 12.31
N PHE A 129 3.16 5.83 11.97
CA PHE A 129 1.77 5.69 11.57
C PHE A 129 0.80 6.04 12.70
N ILE A 130 1.04 5.57 13.93
CA ILE A 130 0.22 5.90 15.11
C ILE A 130 0.28 7.41 15.38
N GLU A 131 1.48 7.99 15.37
CA GLU A 131 1.70 9.43 15.62
C GLU A 131 1.09 10.34 14.55
N SER A 132 0.95 9.84 13.31
CA SER A 132 0.48 10.64 12.18
C SER A 132 -0.99 11.10 12.31
N ALA A 133 -1.83 10.37 13.04
CA ALA A 133 -3.23 10.76 13.26
C ALA A 133 -3.84 10.09 14.50
N THR A 134 -4.55 10.88 15.30
CA THR A 134 -5.32 10.39 16.45
C THR A 134 -6.31 9.30 16.01
N GLY A 135 -6.26 8.16 16.69
CA GLY A 135 -7.14 7.01 16.44
C GLY A 135 -6.53 5.94 15.52
N ASN A 136 -5.39 6.20 14.88
CA ASN A 136 -4.58 5.15 14.27
C ASN A 136 -4.06 4.20 15.37
N THR A 137 -4.06 2.91 15.09
CA THR A 137 -3.51 1.88 15.98
C THR A 137 -2.70 0.89 15.18
N ALA A 138 -1.61 0.43 15.78
CA ALA A 138 -0.86 -0.71 15.32
C ALA A 138 -0.40 -1.53 16.52
N GLU A 139 -0.22 -2.83 16.32
CA GLU A 139 0.16 -3.76 17.37
C GLU A 139 1.02 -4.88 16.79
N CYS A 140 2.15 -5.16 17.45
CA CYS A 140 3.00 -6.31 17.17
C CYS A 140 2.80 -7.34 18.27
N ILE A 141 2.26 -8.50 17.91
CA ILE A 141 2.06 -9.63 18.82
C ILE A 141 3.27 -10.54 18.66
N VAL A 142 4.04 -10.68 19.74
CA VAL A 142 5.33 -11.38 19.76
C VAL A 142 5.18 -12.72 20.48
N ASP A 143 5.82 -13.74 19.93
CA ASP A 143 5.98 -15.03 20.60
C ASP A 143 6.98 -14.90 21.76
N SER A 144 6.54 -15.22 22.98
CA SER A 144 7.36 -15.00 24.18
C SER A 144 8.58 -15.92 24.28
N GLU A 145 8.57 -17.07 23.62
CA GLU A 145 9.67 -18.03 23.66
C GLU A 145 10.74 -17.71 22.63
N THR A 146 10.30 -17.41 21.40
CA THR A 146 11.19 -17.21 20.25
C THR A 146 11.54 -15.74 20.01
N ASN A 147 10.85 -14.79 20.65
CA ASN A 147 10.91 -13.36 20.40
C ASN A 147 10.64 -12.98 18.92
N VAL A 148 9.93 -13.84 18.19
CA VAL A 148 9.53 -13.58 16.80
C VAL A 148 8.16 -12.93 16.78
N ILE A 149 7.98 -11.91 15.95
CA ILE A 149 6.66 -11.29 15.74
C ILE A 149 5.75 -12.31 15.04
N ARG A 150 4.61 -12.66 15.63
CA ARG A 150 3.66 -13.59 15.00
C ARG A 150 2.68 -12.86 14.10
N VAL A 151 2.21 -11.72 14.60
CA VAL A 151 1.17 -10.91 13.93
C VAL A 151 1.49 -9.44 14.11
N VAL A 152 1.42 -8.68 13.01
CA VAL A 152 1.42 -7.22 13.04
C VAL A 152 0.08 -6.74 12.55
N THR A 153 -0.72 -6.12 13.40
CA THR A 153 -1.97 -5.48 12.97
C THR A 153 -1.80 -3.98 12.87
N PHE A 154 -2.50 -3.35 11.93
CA PHE A 154 -2.55 -1.90 11.83
C PHE A 154 -3.87 -1.45 11.21
N GLN A 155 -4.39 -0.36 11.75
CA GLN A 155 -5.70 0.17 11.41
C GLN A 155 -5.72 1.69 11.60
N SER A 156 -6.08 2.42 10.54
CA SER A 156 -6.21 3.87 10.62
C SER A 156 -7.54 4.31 11.26
N ALA A 157 -7.60 5.54 11.76
CA ALA A 157 -8.83 6.13 12.25
C ALA A 157 -9.95 6.15 11.19
N ARG A 158 -9.59 6.36 9.90
CA ARG A 158 -10.55 6.29 8.79
C ARG A 158 -11.14 4.89 8.65
N GLN A 159 -10.31 3.85 8.75
CA GLN A 159 -10.74 2.46 8.64
C GLN A 159 -11.68 2.05 9.78
N LYS A 160 -11.40 2.49 11.02
CA LYS A 160 -12.30 2.31 12.17
C LYS A 160 -13.66 2.95 11.95
N ARG A 161 -13.68 4.22 11.51
CA ARG A 161 -14.93 4.92 11.18
C ARG A 161 -15.72 4.22 10.10
N LEU A 162 -15.03 3.67 9.10
CA LEU A 162 -15.66 2.99 7.99
C LEU A 162 -16.32 1.68 8.42
N PHE A 163 -15.63 0.88 9.23
CA PHE A 163 -16.25 -0.31 9.80
C PHE A 163 -17.43 0.05 10.72
N ALA A 164 -17.29 1.09 11.55
CA ALA A 164 -18.37 1.53 12.42
C ALA A 164 -19.62 1.98 11.65
N ALA A 165 -19.46 2.45 10.41
CA ALA A 165 -20.56 2.86 9.54
C ALA A 165 -21.21 1.69 8.77
N PHE A 166 -20.45 0.63 8.46
CA PHE A 166 -20.91 -0.53 7.68
C PHE A 166 -20.47 -1.86 8.30
N PRO A 167 -20.89 -2.19 9.54
CA PRO A 167 -20.41 -3.36 10.25
C PRO A 167 -21.06 -4.67 9.83
N GLU A 168 -22.16 -4.65 9.08
CA GLU A 168 -23.06 -5.80 8.89
C GLU A 168 -22.41 -6.91 8.05
N VAL A 169 -21.61 -6.54 7.05
CA VAL A 169 -20.98 -7.46 6.10
C VAL A 169 -19.48 -7.24 6.07
N VAL A 170 -18.73 -8.25 6.52
CA VAL A 170 -17.26 -8.23 6.52
C VAL A 170 -16.72 -9.26 5.54
N LEU A 171 -15.82 -8.80 4.67
CA LEU A 171 -15.03 -9.62 3.78
C LEU A 171 -13.65 -9.84 4.40
N VAL A 172 -13.20 -11.08 4.40
CA VAL A 172 -11.92 -11.46 4.96
C VAL A 172 -11.15 -12.26 3.92
N ASP A 173 -9.92 -11.83 3.64
CA ASP A 173 -9.09 -12.47 2.63
C ASP A 173 -7.60 -12.42 2.99
N SER A 174 -6.88 -13.47 2.60
CA SER A 174 -5.43 -13.58 2.67
C SER A 174 -4.80 -13.45 1.28
N THR A 175 -3.70 -12.71 1.18
CA THR A 175 -2.95 -12.63 -0.07
C THR A 175 -2.20 -13.93 -0.33
N HIS A 176 -2.11 -14.34 -1.60
CA HIS A 176 -1.24 -15.46 -2.00
C HIS A 176 0.26 -15.16 -1.89
N GLY A 177 0.65 -13.88 -1.80
CA GLY A 177 2.03 -13.44 -1.72
C GLY A 177 2.53 -13.32 -0.28
N THR A 178 3.85 -13.33 -0.13
CA THR A 178 4.52 -13.03 1.14
C THR A 178 5.52 -11.90 0.97
N ASN A 179 5.85 -11.21 2.06
CA ASN A 179 7.00 -10.31 2.09
C ASN A 179 8.33 -11.09 2.13
N VAL A 180 9.46 -10.37 2.19
CA VAL A 180 10.81 -10.96 2.28
C VAL A 180 11.01 -11.87 3.50
N ASN A 181 10.24 -11.63 4.56
CA ASN A 181 10.26 -12.41 5.80
C ASN A 181 9.20 -13.53 5.82
N ARG A 182 8.55 -13.80 4.67
CA ARG A 182 7.52 -14.83 4.48
C ARG A 182 6.19 -14.60 5.20
N TYR A 183 5.92 -13.38 5.67
CA TYR A 183 4.63 -13.03 6.26
C TYR A 183 3.62 -12.79 5.16
N ARG A 184 2.38 -13.19 5.43
CA ARG A 184 1.23 -13.00 4.53
C ARG A 184 0.38 -11.84 4.99
N LEU A 185 -0.23 -11.14 4.04
CA LEU A 185 -1.16 -10.07 4.34
C LEU A 185 -2.57 -10.65 4.45
N PHE A 186 -3.17 -10.49 5.62
CA PHE A 186 -4.55 -10.79 5.93
C PHE A 186 -5.31 -9.48 6.08
N SER A 187 -6.47 -9.34 5.44
CA SER A 187 -7.19 -8.08 5.40
C SER A 187 -8.67 -8.26 5.63
N PHE A 188 -9.25 -7.30 6.34
CA PHE A 188 -10.68 -7.15 6.52
C PHE A 188 -11.16 -6.01 5.63
N ALA A 189 -12.28 -6.19 4.95
CA ALA A 189 -12.92 -5.18 4.12
C ALA A 189 -14.43 -5.16 4.34
N VAL A 190 -15.05 -4.02 4.07
CA VAL A 190 -16.50 -3.83 4.04
C VAL A 190 -16.90 -3.20 2.71
N HIS A 191 -18.19 -3.12 2.43
CA HIS A 191 -18.70 -2.30 1.33
C HIS A 191 -19.13 -0.93 1.87
N ASP A 192 -18.79 0.14 1.14
CA ASP A 192 -19.34 1.47 1.40
C ASP A 192 -20.73 1.67 0.77
N VAL A 193 -21.32 2.86 0.92
CA VAL A 193 -22.64 3.20 0.34
C VAL A 193 -22.72 3.05 -1.18
N PHE A 194 -21.59 3.03 -1.88
CA PHE A 194 -21.53 2.86 -3.33
C PHE A 194 -21.30 1.39 -3.73
N GLY A 195 -21.28 0.47 -2.76
CA GLY A 195 -20.96 -0.93 -2.99
C GLY A 195 -19.49 -1.17 -3.33
N LEU A 196 -18.60 -0.22 -3.03
CA LEU A 196 -17.16 -0.39 -3.26
C LEU A 196 -16.51 -1.03 -2.03
N GLY A 197 -15.68 -2.04 -2.29
CA GLY A 197 -14.90 -2.70 -1.25
C GLY A 197 -13.83 -1.75 -0.67
N GLN A 198 -13.82 -1.61 0.64
CA GLN A 198 -12.89 -0.77 1.36
C GLN A 198 -12.27 -1.54 2.51
N TYR A 199 -10.94 -1.53 2.59
CA TYR A 199 -10.22 -2.19 3.68
C TYR A 199 -10.46 -1.48 5.00
N VAL A 200 -10.78 -2.25 6.04
CA VAL A 200 -11.02 -1.76 7.40
C VAL A 200 -9.99 -2.25 8.40
N GLN A 201 -9.15 -3.24 8.08
CA GLN A 201 -7.98 -3.60 8.88
C GLN A 201 -7.01 -4.41 8.03
N HIS A 202 -5.72 -4.29 8.32
CA HIS A 202 -4.70 -5.18 7.80
C HIS A 202 -3.95 -5.88 8.95
N ALA A 203 -3.52 -7.10 8.68
CA ALA A 203 -2.65 -7.88 9.54
C ALA A 203 -1.58 -8.58 8.70
N LEU A 204 -0.32 -8.48 9.09
CA LEU A 204 0.75 -9.34 8.58
C LEU A 204 0.89 -10.52 9.51
N VAL A 205 0.67 -11.73 9.01
CA VAL A 205 0.71 -12.97 9.80
C VAL A 205 1.89 -13.83 9.37
N GLN A 206 2.64 -14.37 10.33
CA GLN A 206 3.80 -15.20 10.07
C GLN A 206 3.41 -16.51 9.36
N THR A 207 2.32 -17.15 9.78
CA THR A 207 1.72 -18.34 9.16
C THR A 207 0.19 -18.22 9.12
N GLU A 208 -0.46 -18.95 8.21
CA GLU A 208 -1.94 -19.01 8.08
C GLU A 208 -2.60 -19.96 9.09
N GLU A 209 -1.91 -20.25 10.19
CA GLU A 209 -2.43 -21.12 11.25
C GLU A 209 -3.57 -20.43 12.02
N LYS A 210 -4.50 -21.27 12.49
CA LYS A 210 -5.69 -20.85 13.24
C LYS A 210 -5.36 -19.84 14.36
N ALA A 211 -4.30 -20.11 15.12
CA ALA A 211 -3.89 -19.26 16.24
C ALA A 211 -3.47 -17.84 15.80
N ASN A 212 -2.75 -17.70 14.68
CA ASN A 212 -2.31 -16.38 14.20
C ASN A 212 -3.46 -15.57 13.59
N LEU A 213 -4.38 -16.25 12.91
CA LEU A 213 -5.60 -15.61 12.41
C LEU A 213 -6.51 -15.16 13.56
N ALA A 214 -6.66 -15.97 14.62
CA ALA A 214 -7.42 -15.61 15.81
C ALA A 214 -6.88 -14.34 16.48
N LEU A 215 -5.55 -14.23 16.64
CA LEU A 215 -4.91 -13.02 17.15
C LEU A 215 -5.24 -11.77 16.32
N SER A 216 -5.31 -11.92 14.99
CA SER A 216 -5.69 -10.83 14.08
C SER A 216 -7.16 -10.41 14.26
N VAL A 217 -8.04 -11.37 14.50
CA VAL A 217 -9.48 -11.14 14.77
C VAL A 217 -9.70 -10.53 16.15
N ASP A 218 -8.94 -10.94 17.16
CA ASP A 218 -9.03 -10.36 18.51
C ASP A 218 -8.59 -8.90 18.53
N ALA A 219 -7.51 -8.58 17.80
CA ALA A 219 -7.10 -7.20 17.56
C ALA A 219 -8.18 -6.40 16.82
N PHE A 220 -8.87 -7.03 15.85
CA PHE A 220 -10.01 -6.41 15.17
C PHE A 220 -11.13 -6.06 16.15
N LYS A 221 -11.58 -7.02 16.97
CA LYS A 221 -12.67 -6.79 17.93
C LYS A 221 -12.32 -5.71 18.95
N ARG A 222 -11.11 -5.71 19.50
CA ARG A 222 -10.65 -4.68 20.46
C ARG A 222 -10.71 -3.27 19.88
N ASN A 223 -10.37 -3.12 18.60
CA ASN A 223 -10.33 -1.82 17.95
C ASN A 223 -11.68 -1.37 17.36
N ASN A 224 -12.66 -2.26 17.27
CA ASN A 224 -13.89 -2.03 16.53
C ASN A 224 -15.12 -2.46 17.35
N PRO A 225 -15.61 -1.62 18.29
CA PRO A 225 -16.71 -1.98 19.20
C PRO A 225 -18.01 -2.44 18.54
N GLN A 226 -18.24 -2.06 17.27
CA GLN A 226 -19.40 -2.47 16.48
C GLN A 226 -19.30 -3.90 15.94
N TRP A 227 -18.25 -4.67 16.29
CA TRP A 227 -18.03 -6.04 15.80
C TRP A 227 -19.20 -6.98 16.10
N SER A 228 -20.01 -6.70 17.13
CA SER A 228 -21.18 -7.51 17.47
C SER A 228 -22.33 -7.36 16.49
N LYS A 229 -22.29 -6.36 15.59
CA LYS A 229 -23.27 -6.14 14.52
C LYS A 229 -22.95 -6.90 13.22
N ILE A 230 -21.87 -7.67 13.19
CA ILE A 230 -21.52 -8.48 12.02
C ILE A 230 -22.58 -9.57 11.86
N GLU A 231 -23.30 -9.53 10.75
CA GLU A 231 -24.33 -10.52 10.40
C GLU A 231 -23.83 -11.49 9.34
N VAL A 232 -22.90 -11.06 8.48
CA VAL A 232 -22.36 -11.86 7.39
C VAL A 232 -20.84 -11.74 7.35
N VAL A 233 -20.17 -12.89 7.32
CA VAL A 233 -18.74 -12.98 7.07
C VAL A 233 -18.52 -13.70 5.74
N MET A 234 -17.83 -13.03 4.82
CA MET A 234 -17.52 -13.57 3.50
C MET A 234 -16.03 -13.85 3.37
N THR A 235 -15.65 -15.07 3.01
CA THR A 235 -14.25 -15.50 2.98
C THR A 235 -13.82 -16.04 1.63
N GLY A 236 -12.51 -16.13 1.43
CA GLY A 236 -11.93 -16.97 0.39
C GLY A 236 -12.20 -18.46 0.61
N LYS A 237 -11.52 -19.31 -0.18
CA LYS A 237 -11.63 -20.78 -0.10
C LYS A 237 -10.89 -21.37 1.12
N ALA A 238 -10.07 -20.61 1.83
CA ALA A 238 -9.20 -21.15 2.88
C ALA A 238 -10.00 -21.74 4.05
N MET A 239 -9.66 -22.97 4.45
CA MET A 239 -10.40 -23.71 5.48
C MET A 239 -10.18 -23.11 6.89
N HIS A 240 -8.94 -22.72 7.20
CA HIS A 240 -8.61 -22.16 8.51
C HIS A 240 -9.27 -20.80 8.77
N GLU A 241 -9.48 -19.97 7.74
CA GLU A 241 -10.19 -18.70 7.88
C GLU A 241 -11.61 -18.93 8.42
N LYS A 242 -12.35 -19.89 7.84
CA LYS A 242 -13.74 -20.15 8.19
C LYS A 242 -13.92 -20.57 9.63
N GLU A 243 -13.10 -21.49 10.12
CA GLU A 243 -13.18 -21.96 11.50
C GLU A 243 -12.90 -20.84 12.51
N VAL A 244 -11.85 -20.05 12.28
CA VAL A 244 -11.51 -18.90 13.15
C VAL A 244 -12.65 -17.89 13.18
N LEU A 245 -13.23 -17.60 12.02
CA LEU A 245 -14.30 -16.61 11.90
C LEU A 245 -15.62 -17.13 12.47
N HIS A 246 -15.84 -18.45 12.47
CA HIS A 246 -16.99 -19.08 13.12
C HIS A 246 -16.87 -18.95 14.63
N ASP A 247 -15.70 -19.29 15.17
CA ASP A 247 -15.45 -19.18 16.61
C ASP A 247 -15.54 -17.72 17.07
N ALA A 248 -15.11 -16.78 16.22
CA ALA A 248 -15.20 -15.36 16.52
C ALA A 248 -16.63 -14.79 16.41
N TRP A 249 -17.40 -15.22 15.42
CA TRP A 249 -18.75 -14.71 15.14
C TRP A 249 -19.72 -15.86 14.86
N PRO A 250 -20.10 -16.64 15.89
CA PRO A 250 -20.89 -17.87 15.69
C PRO A 250 -22.30 -17.60 15.15
N ASN A 251 -22.83 -16.41 15.41
CA ASN A 251 -24.15 -15.99 14.93
C ASN A 251 -24.11 -15.38 13.52
N ALA A 252 -22.93 -15.07 12.98
CA ALA A 252 -22.79 -14.50 11.65
C ALA A 252 -22.87 -15.59 10.59
N ARG A 253 -23.65 -15.34 9.53
CA ARG A 253 -23.73 -16.22 8.38
C ARG A 253 -22.40 -16.23 7.63
N GLN A 254 -21.81 -17.40 7.47
CA GLN A 254 -20.63 -17.56 6.65
C GLN A 254 -20.98 -17.79 5.19
N LEU A 255 -20.40 -16.98 4.31
CA LEU A 255 -20.53 -17.09 2.87
C LEU A 255 -19.16 -17.23 2.21
N LEU A 256 -19.14 -17.94 1.08
CA LEU A 256 -17.98 -17.90 0.20
C LEU A 256 -18.02 -16.64 -0.66
N CYS A 257 -16.85 -16.03 -0.84
CA CYS A 257 -16.67 -14.94 -1.77
C CYS A 257 -17.04 -15.38 -3.19
N ARG A 258 -18.05 -14.71 -3.77
CA ARG A 258 -18.54 -14.99 -5.12
C ARG A 258 -17.43 -14.97 -6.16
N TRP A 259 -16.50 -14.02 -6.06
CA TRP A 259 -15.38 -13.91 -7.01
C TRP A 259 -14.45 -15.13 -6.94
N HIS A 260 -14.16 -15.62 -5.72
CA HIS A 260 -13.35 -16.82 -5.53
C HIS A 260 -14.05 -18.07 -6.05
N VAL A 261 -15.35 -18.20 -5.81
CA VAL A 261 -16.18 -19.31 -6.32
C VAL A 261 -16.21 -19.29 -7.84
N GLU A 262 -16.53 -18.16 -8.46
CA GLU A 262 -16.59 -18.00 -9.91
C GLU A 262 -15.23 -18.27 -10.57
N THR A 263 -14.15 -17.69 -10.02
CA THR A 263 -12.78 -17.93 -10.50
C THR A 263 -12.41 -19.40 -10.42
N TRP A 264 -12.72 -20.07 -9.30
CA TRP A 264 -12.40 -21.48 -9.12
C TRP A 264 -13.20 -22.38 -10.07
N LEU A 265 -14.50 -22.15 -10.22
CA LEU A 265 -15.35 -22.94 -11.11
C LEU A 265 -14.97 -22.74 -12.58
N LYS A 266 -14.65 -21.51 -13.01
CA LYS A 266 -14.12 -21.25 -14.36
C LYS A 266 -12.80 -21.97 -14.62
N LYS A 267 -11.94 -22.10 -13.60
CA LYS A 267 -10.72 -22.93 -13.71
C LYS A 267 -11.06 -24.41 -13.89
N GLN A 268 -12.11 -24.92 -13.24
CA GLN A 268 -12.54 -26.31 -13.43
C GLN A 268 -13.02 -26.57 -14.86
N CYS A 269 -13.76 -25.64 -15.46
CA CYS A 269 -14.17 -25.74 -16.86
C CYS A 269 -12.99 -25.94 -17.83
N SER A 270 -11.80 -25.42 -17.50
CA SER A 270 -10.59 -25.61 -18.31
C SER A 270 -9.78 -26.86 -17.92
N ARG A 271 -9.90 -27.34 -16.69
CA ARG A 271 -9.10 -28.46 -16.16
C ARG A 271 -9.70 -29.83 -16.43
N LEU A 272 -11.03 -29.94 -16.39
CA LEU A 272 -11.71 -31.23 -16.49
C LEU A 272 -11.62 -31.87 -17.89
N GLY A 273 -11.05 -31.16 -18.88
CA GLY A 273 -10.79 -31.69 -20.22
C GLY A 273 -12.07 -32.05 -20.98
N GLY A 274 -11.92 -32.62 -22.17
CA GLY A 274 -13.03 -33.22 -22.93
C GLY A 274 -13.89 -32.26 -23.74
N VAL A 275 -13.63 -30.94 -23.72
CA VAL A 275 -14.39 -29.96 -24.50
C VAL A 275 -13.48 -29.02 -25.29
N GLY A 276 -13.91 -28.61 -26.48
CA GLY A 276 -13.17 -27.67 -27.32
C GLY A 276 -13.05 -26.28 -26.68
N ARG A 277 -12.23 -25.42 -27.30
CA ARG A 277 -11.94 -24.06 -26.79
C ARG A 277 -13.20 -23.17 -26.77
N ALA A 278 -14.07 -23.32 -27.77
CA ALA A 278 -15.32 -22.58 -27.88
C ALA A 278 -16.29 -23.01 -26.77
N GLU A 279 -16.45 -24.32 -26.57
CA GLU A 279 -17.28 -24.94 -25.53
C GLU A 279 -16.77 -24.55 -24.14
N THR A 280 -15.45 -24.60 -23.90
CA THR A 280 -14.84 -24.14 -22.64
C THR A 280 -15.20 -22.68 -22.34
N THR A 281 -15.21 -21.83 -23.36
CA THR A 281 -15.58 -20.41 -23.20
C THR A 281 -17.06 -20.27 -22.87
N LYS A 282 -17.92 -21.04 -23.55
CA LYS A 282 -19.35 -21.10 -23.25
C LYS A 282 -19.63 -21.61 -21.82
N LEU A 283 -18.94 -22.66 -21.39
CA LEU A 283 -19.05 -23.19 -20.03
C LEU A 283 -18.67 -22.15 -18.97
N LYS A 284 -17.63 -21.34 -19.20
CA LYS A 284 -17.25 -20.25 -18.27
C LYS A 284 -18.34 -19.18 -18.14
N VAL A 285 -19.08 -18.90 -19.22
CA VAL A 285 -20.21 -17.97 -19.20
C VAL A 285 -21.39 -18.57 -18.46
N ILE A 286 -21.77 -19.81 -18.78
CA ILE A 286 -22.85 -20.54 -18.10
C ILE A 286 -22.56 -20.63 -16.59
N MET A 287 -21.34 -21.01 -16.23
CA MET A 287 -20.92 -21.16 -14.84
C MET A 287 -20.99 -19.85 -14.06
N LYS A 288 -20.62 -18.72 -14.67
CA LYS A 288 -20.84 -17.39 -14.08
C LYS A 288 -22.34 -17.16 -13.84
N GLY A 289 -23.16 -17.45 -14.86
CA GLY A 289 -24.62 -17.31 -14.79
C GLY A 289 -25.23 -18.09 -13.63
N ILE A 290 -24.83 -19.36 -13.46
CA ILE A 290 -25.31 -20.26 -12.38
C ILE A 290 -25.03 -19.64 -11.00
N VAL A 291 -23.81 -19.15 -10.79
CA VAL A 291 -23.41 -18.52 -9.51
C VAL A 291 -24.17 -17.22 -9.25
N SER A 292 -24.61 -16.53 -10.30
CA SER A 292 -25.38 -15.29 -10.22
C SER A 292 -26.88 -15.47 -10.51
N ALA A 293 -27.41 -16.69 -10.41
CA ALA A 293 -28.82 -16.94 -10.68
C ALA A 293 -29.69 -16.26 -9.61
N GLU A 294 -30.69 -15.50 -10.04
CA GLU A 294 -31.59 -14.73 -9.16
C GLU A 294 -32.89 -15.49 -8.87
N SER A 295 -33.11 -16.64 -9.53
CA SER A 295 -34.25 -17.53 -9.32
C SER A 295 -33.84 -18.98 -9.52
N GLN A 296 -34.64 -19.89 -8.95
CA GLN A 296 -34.47 -21.33 -9.11
C GLN A 296 -34.62 -21.74 -10.58
N GLU A 297 -35.61 -21.20 -11.27
CA GLU A 297 -35.84 -21.42 -12.71
C GLU A 297 -34.61 -21.05 -13.55
N LYS A 298 -34.06 -19.85 -13.37
CA LYS A 298 -32.85 -19.41 -14.10
C LYS A 298 -31.64 -20.29 -13.78
N TYR A 299 -31.53 -20.77 -12.54
CA TYR A 299 -30.49 -21.72 -12.16
C TYR A 299 -30.66 -23.04 -12.92
N ASP A 300 -31.87 -23.57 -12.97
CA ASP A 300 -32.19 -24.85 -13.63
C ASP A 300 -31.98 -24.77 -15.15
N ASP A 301 -32.42 -23.69 -15.81
CA ASP A 301 -32.17 -23.45 -17.24
C ASP A 301 -30.67 -23.42 -17.59
N LEU A 302 -29.88 -22.74 -16.76
CA LEU A 302 -28.44 -22.65 -16.94
C LEU A 302 -27.73 -23.97 -16.62
N LYS A 303 -28.24 -24.73 -15.66
CA LYS A 303 -27.76 -26.08 -15.34
C LYS A 303 -28.05 -27.04 -16.49
N ASP A 304 -29.21 -26.97 -17.11
CA ASP A 304 -29.52 -27.78 -18.29
C ASP A 304 -28.63 -27.41 -19.47
N SER A 305 -28.41 -26.11 -19.69
CA SER A 305 -27.46 -25.60 -20.68
C SER A 305 -26.03 -26.09 -20.44
N LEU A 306 -25.61 -26.16 -19.16
CA LEU A 306 -24.31 -26.70 -18.76
C LEU A 306 -24.20 -28.17 -19.17
N LEU A 307 -25.19 -28.98 -18.80
CA LEU A 307 -25.24 -30.41 -19.07
C LEU A 307 -25.23 -30.70 -20.58
N GLU A 308 -26.03 -29.98 -21.37
CA GLU A 308 -26.05 -30.12 -22.83
C GLU A 308 -24.69 -29.80 -23.45
N THR A 309 -24.06 -28.72 -23.00
CA THR A 309 -22.74 -28.29 -23.51
C THR A 309 -21.65 -29.33 -23.21
N THR A 310 -21.75 -30.04 -22.08
CA THR A 310 -20.83 -31.14 -21.73
C THR A 310 -21.15 -32.47 -22.42
N ARG A 311 -22.40 -32.71 -22.84
CA ARG A 311 -22.83 -33.95 -23.52
C ARG A 311 -22.49 -33.97 -25.02
N LYS A 312 -22.44 -32.81 -25.68
CA LYS A 312 -22.13 -32.69 -27.13
C LYS A 312 -20.70 -33.13 -27.50
N THR A 313 -19.90 -33.53 -26.52
CA THR A 313 -18.45 -33.76 -26.63
C THR A 313 -18.03 -35.19 -26.27
N THR A 314 -18.95 -36.02 -25.77
CA THR A 314 -18.74 -37.45 -25.51
C THR A 314 -18.92 -38.36 -26.74
N TYR A 315 -19.21 -37.79 -27.92
CA TYR A 315 -19.47 -38.54 -29.17
C TYR A 315 -18.43 -38.29 -30.28
N THR A 316 -17.23 -37.80 -29.92
CA THR A 316 -16.05 -37.70 -30.80
C THR A 316 -14.84 -38.24 -30.07
#